data_AF-A0A2V9DJ86-F1
#
_entry.id   AF-A0A2V9DJ86-F1
#
_cell.length_a   1.000
_cell.length_b   1.000
_cell.length_c   1.000
_cell.angle_alpha   90.00
_cell.angle_beta   90.00
_cell.angle_gamma   90.00
#
_symmetry.space_group_name_H-M   'P 1'
#
loop_
_entity.id
_entity.type
_entity.pdbx_description
1 polymer ?
#
loop_
_entity_poly.entity_id
_entity_poly.type
_entity_poly.pdbx_seq_one_letter_code
_entity_poly.pdbx_strand_id
1 'polypeptide(L)'
;MPKTFKRGDHVQWNSEAGIVRGVIVKKITSNVRIKGYVHHASKDAPQYLIKSYKTDHVAIHKEQTLKHIKARTSRRAKPGGRKRRSR
;
A
#
# COMPACT_ATOMS: atom_id res chain seq x y z
N MET A 1 16.08 6.55 2.05
CA MET A 1 16.15 5.07 2.18
C MET A 1 15.02 4.46 1.37
N PRO A 2 15.29 3.51 0.46
CA PRO A 2 14.25 2.77 -0.25
C PRO A 2 13.39 2.02 0.79
N LYS A 3 12.10 2.34 0.84
CA LYS A 3 11.16 1.65 1.71
C LYS A 3 10.82 0.33 1.05
N THR A 4 11.39 -0.75 1.57
CA THR A 4 10.98 -2.09 1.18
C THR A 4 9.69 -2.45 1.88
N PHE A 5 8.77 -3.06 1.14
CA PHE A 5 7.50 -3.53 1.68
C PHE A 5 7.56 -5.04 1.92
N LYS A 6 6.80 -5.50 2.90
CA LYS A 6 6.65 -6.93 3.24
C LYS A 6 5.26 -7.41 2.82
N ARG A 7 5.13 -8.72 2.60
CA ARG A 7 3.83 -9.36 2.40
C ARG A 7 2.93 -9.05 3.60
N GLY A 8 1.72 -8.60 3.34
CA GLY A 8 0.77 -8.15 4.36
C GLY A 8 0.80 -6.65 4.65
N ASP A 9 1.78 -5.90 4.15
CA ASP A 9 1.78 -4.44 4.32
C ASP A 9 0.63 -3.81 3.54
N HIS A 10 -0.03 -2.83 4.16
CA HIS A 10 -1.05 -2.05 3.50
C HIS A 10 -0.41 -0.88 2.76
N VAL A 11 -0.75 -0.75 1.49
CA VAL A 11 -0.20 0.31 0.62
C VAL A 11 -1.31 1.03 -0.11
N GLN A 12 -1.02 2.27 -0.48
CA GLN A 12 -1.82 3.02 -1.43
C GLN A 12 -0.94 3.48 -2.59
N TRP A 13 -1.54 3.59 -3.76
CA TRP A 13 -0.89 4.10 -4.96
C TRP A 13 -1.88 4.98 -5.72
N ASN A 14 -1.34 5.88 -6.53
CA ASN A 14 -2.15 6.67 -7.44
C ASN A 14 -2.36 5.86 -8.74
N SER A 15 -3.61 5.70 -9.14
CA SER A 15 -4.02 5.12 -10.41
C SER A 15 -4.75 6.19 -11.23
N GLU A 16 -4.98 5.94 -12.51
CA GLU A 16 -5.71 6.86 -13.39
C GLU A 16 -7.12 7.17 -12.85
N ALA A 17 -7.75 6.20 -12.20
CA ALA A 17 -9.04 6.35 -11.53
C ALA A 17 -8.94 6.98 -10.11
N GLY A 18 -7.76 7.46 -9.69
CA GLY A 18 -7.51 8.07 -8.39
C GLY A 18 -6.73 7.19 -7.41
N ILE A 19 -6.78 7.52 -6.11
CA ILE A 19 -6.02 6.83 -5.07
C ILE A 19 -6.65 5.47 -4.75
N VAL A 20 -5.91 4.40 -5.04
CA VAL A 20 -6.30 3.02 -4.75
C VAL A 20 -5.54 2.51 -3.53
N ARG A 21 -6.18 1.63 -2.76
CA ARG A 21 -5.61 1.00 -1.56
C ARG A 21 -5.63 -0.51 -1.72
N GLY A 22 -4.60 -1.16 -1.19
CA GLY A 22 -4.46 -2.61 -1.28
C GLY A 22 -3.44 -3.15 -0.29
N VAL A 23 -3.17 -4.44 -0.43
CA VAL A 23 -2.21 -5.20 0.38
C VAL A 23 -1.12 -5.78 -0.50
N ILE A 24 0.12 -5.78 -0.01
CA ILE A 24 1.21 -6.50 -0.65
C ILE A 24 0.96 -8.01 -0.52
N VAL A 25 0.78 -8.68 -1.65
CA VAL A 25 0.61 -10.14 -1.71
C VAL A 25 1.96 -10.83 -1.86
N LYS A 26 2.84 -10.28 -2.71
CA LYS A 26 4.13 -10.92 -3.01
C LYS A 26 5.17 -9.87 -3.43
N LYS A 27 6.41 -10.05 -2.98
CA LYS A 27 7.58 -9.33 -3.48
C LYS A 27 8.24 -10.17 -4.56
N ILE A 28 8.49 -9.58 -5.72
CA ILE A 28 9.14 -10.18 -6.88
C ILE A 28 10.52 -9.52 -7.00
N THR A 29 11.57 -10.29 -6.79
CA THR A 29 12.98 -9.85 -6.84
C THR A 29 13.76 -10.50 -7.98
N SER A 30 13.07 -11.23 -8.84
CA SER A 30 13.64 -12.02 -9.92
C SER A 30 12.68 -12.01 -11.10
N ASN A 31 13.20 -12.25 -12.31
CA ASN A 31 12.39 -12.30 -13.51
C ASN A 31 11.22 -13.27 -13.32
N VAL A 32 10.00 -12.81 -13.57
CA VAL A 32 8.79 -13.62 -13.43
C VAL A 32 7.96 -13.53 -14.70
N ARG A 33 7.41 -14.66 -15.13
CA ARG A 33 6.50 -14.70 -16.28
C ARG A 33 5.06 -14.62 -15.78
N ILE A 34 4.35 -13.55 -16.15
CA ILE A 34 2.96 -13.28 -15.75
C ILE A 34 2.16 -12.95 -17.00
N LYS A 35 1.05 -13.65 -17.23
CA LYS A 35 0.15 -13.46 -18.38
C LYS A 35 0.88 -13.39 -19.74
N GLY A 36 1.89 -14.24 -19.93
CA GLY A 36 2.69 -14.29 -21.15
C GLY A 36 3.87 -13.32 -21.23
N TYR A 37 3.92 -12.29 -20.37
CA TYR A 37 4.99 -11.29 -20.33
C TYR A 37 6.02 -11.58 -19.25
N VAL A 38 7.30 -11.31 -19.55
CA VAL A 38 8.38 -11.41 -18.56
C VAL A 38 8.52 -10.06 -17.88
N HIS A 39 8.22 -10.01 -16.59
CA HIS A 39 8.52 -8.87 -15.74
C HIS A 39 9.97 -8.97 -15.29
N HIS A 40 10.80 -8.04 -15.77
CA HIS A 40 12.18 -7.90 -15.31
C HIS A 40 12.20 -7.24 -13.93
N ALA A 41 12.47 -8.05 -12.91
CA ALA A 41 12.61 -7.61 -11.54
C ALA A 41 13.93 -8.14 -10.99
N SER A 42 14.60 -7.31 -10.20
CA SER A 42 15.89 -7.62 -9.59
C SER A 42 15.87 -7.31 -8.10
N LYS A 43 16.94 -7.66 -7.39
CA LYS A 43 17.10 -7.30 -5.97
C LYS A 43 17.17 -5.79 -5.78
N ASP A 44 17.75 -5.08 -6.74
CA ASP A 44 17.90 -3.61 -6.75
C ASP A 44 16.62 -2.89 -7.18
N ALA A 45 15.83 -3.51 -8.07
CA ALA A 45 14.56 -2.99 -8.54
C ALA A 45 13.43 -4.02 -8.30
N PRO A 46 13.05 -4.28 -7.04
CA PRO A 46 12.00 -5.23 -6.74
C PRO A 46 10.64 -4.69 -7.20
N GLN A 47 9.81 -5.58 -7.72
CA GLN A 47 8.41 -5.31 -8.05
C GLN A 47 7.51 -5.94 -6.99
N TYR A 48 6.39 -5.31 -6.70
CA TYR A 48 5.45 -5.74 -5.68
C TYR A 48 4.11 -6.03 -6.31
N LEU A 49 3.60 -7.23 -6.01
CA LEU A 49 2.28 -7.68 -6.38
C LEU A 49 1.29 -7.24 -5.30
N ILE A 50 0.32 -6.43 -5.68
CA ILE A 50 -0.58 -5.72 -4.77
C ILE A 50 -2.00 -6.10 -5.13
N LYS A 51 -2.77 -6.52 -4.14
CA LYS A 51 -4.20 -6.80 -4.32
C LYS A 51 -5.01 -5.62 -3.83
N SER A 52 -5.80 -5.02 -4.72
CA SER A 52 -6.76 -3.97 -4.40
C SER A 52 -7.84 -4.49 -3.44
N TYR A 53 -8.18 -3.71 -2.42
CA TYR A 53 -9.30 -4.05 -1.53
C TYR A 53 -10.66 -3.87 -2.19
N LYS A 54 -10.76 -2.99 -3.19
CA LYS A 54 -12.05 -2.61 -3.78
C LYS A 54 -12.52 -3.56 -4.87
N THR A 55 -11.58 -4.08 -5.64
CA THR A 55 -11.87 -4.77 -6.90
C THR A 55 -11.27 -6.16 -6.96
N ASP A 56 -10.63 -6.62 -5.88
CA ASP A 56 -9.79 -7.83 -5.83
C ASP A 56 -8.71 -7.92 -6.93
N HIS A 57 -8.53 -6.85 -7.70
CA HIS A 57 -7.63 -6.78 -8.83
C HIS A 57 -6.19 -6.73 -8.32
N VAL A 58 -5.36 -7.58 -8.93
CA VAL A 58 -3.93 -7.64 -8.67
C VAL A 58 -3.17 -6.72 -9.64
N ALA A 59 -2.37 -5.82 -9.09
CA ALA A 59 -1.49 -4.91 -9.83
C ALA A 59 -0.02 -5.16 -9.48
N ILE A 60 0.88 -4.83 -10.41
CA ILE A 60 2.34 -4.90 -10.20
C ILE A 60 2.91 -3.49 -10.24
N HIS A 61 3.54 -3.07 -9.15
CA HIS A 61 4.13 -1.75 -9.02
C HIS A 61 5.51 -1.79 -8.35
N LYS A 62 6.36 -0.81 -8.66
CA LYS A 62 7.65 -0.61 -7.99
C LYS A 62 7.43 0.10 -6.65
N GLU A 63 8.32 -0.10 -5.68
CA GLU A 63 8.25 0.55 -4.36
C GLU A 63 8.12 2.08 -4.41
N GLN A 64 8.72 2.73 -5.42
CA GLN A 64 8.72 4.19 -5.54
C GLN A 64 7.32 4.78 -5.76
N THR A 65 6.38 4.02 -6.33
CA THR A 65 5.01 4.48 -6.56
C THR A 65 4.08 4.18 -5.38
N LEU A 66 4.55 3.40 -4.40
CA LEU A 66 3.77 2.93 -3.28
C LEU A 66 3.99 3.79 -2.05
N LYS A 67 2.88 4.09 -1.37
CA LYS A 67 2.90 4.74 -0.06
C LYS A 67 2.42 3.76 0.99
N HIS A 68 3.27 3.46 1.98
CA HIS A 68 2.89 2.66 3.14
C HIS A 68 1.77 3.38 3.89
N ILE A 69 0.60 2.76 3.98
CA ILE A 69 -0.47 3.25 4.84
C ILE A 69 -0.44 2.43 6.12
N LYS A 70 -0.03 3.05 7.23
CA LYS A 70 -0.28 2.42 8.52
C LYS A 70 -1.79 2.36 8.65
N ALA A 71 -2.34 1.17 8.85
CA ALA A 71 -3.70 1.05 9.35
C ALA A 71 -3.77 2.01 10.54
N ARG A 72 -4.60 3.06 10.44
CA ARG A 72 -4.75 4.02 11.51
C ARG A 72 -5.15 3.20 12.72
N THR A 73 -4.21 2.95 13.64
CA THR A 73 -4.55 2.83 15.05
C THR A 73 -5.51 3.97 15.29
N SER A 74 -6.70 3.63 15.72
CA SER A 74 -7.77 4.52 16.10
C SER A 74 -7.29 5.50 17.17
N ARG A 75 -6.49 6.49 16.81
CA ARG A 75 -6.33 7.73 17.58
C ARG A 75 -7.53 8.61 17.22
N ARG A 76 -8.71 8.15 17.63
CA ARG A 76 -9.82 9.04 17.95
C ARG A 76 -9.75 9.24 19.47
N ALA A 77 -8.76 10.01 19.91
CA ALA A 77 -8.84 10.59 21.24
C ALA A 77 -10.05 11.54 21.21
N LYS A 78 -11.01 11.28 22.11
CA LYS A 78 -12.30 11.99 22.18
C LYS A 78 -12.08 13.49 22.40
N PRO A 79 -12.86 14.39 21.78
CA PRO A 79 -13.02 15.73 22.31
C PRO A 79 -14.02 15.66 23.46
N GLY A 80 -13.60 15.92 24.68
CA GLY A 80 -14.48 16.09 25.84
C GLY A 80 -13.82 17.05 26.81
N GLY A 81 -14.46 18.12 27.31
CA GLY A 81 -15.75 18.70 27.00
C GLY A 81 -15.73 20.13 27.56
N ARG A 82 -16.39 21.04 26.86
CA ARG A 82 -16.59 22.42 27.33
C ARG A 82 -17.58 22.40 28.51
N LYS A 83 -17.10 22.50 29.75
CA LYS A 83 -17.95 22.94 30.87
C LYS A 83 -17.75 24.43 31.08
N ARG A 84 -18.62 25.22 30.44
CA ARG A 84 -19.03 26.51 31.01
C ARG A 84 -19.70 26.22 32.35
N ARG A 85 -19.19 26.77 33.44
CA ARG A 85 -20.00 27.04 34.63
C ARG A 85 -19.72 28.47 35.06
N SER A 86 -20.75 29.28 34.92
CA SER A 86 -20.93 30.58 35.54
C SER A 86 -20.89 30.44 37.07
N ARG A 87 -20.19 31.35 37.73
CA ARG A 87 -20.63 32.00 38.96
C ARG A 87 -20.07 33.43 38.93
#